data_AF-A0A7G6YIZ8-F1
#
_entry.id   AF-A0A7G6YIZ8-F1
#
_cell.length_a   1.000
_cell.length_b   1.000
_cell.length_c   1.000
_cell.angle_alpha   90.00
_cell.angle_beta   90.00
_cell.angle_gamma   90.00
#
_symmetry.space_group_name_H-M   'P 1'
#
loop_
_entity.id
_entity.type
_entity.pdbx_description
1 polymer ?
#
loop_
_entity_poly.entity_id
_entity_poly.type
_entity_poly.pdbx_seq_one_letter_code
_entity_poly.pdbx_strand_id
1 'polypeptide(L)'
;MDLNGHTLTLPERTTYIAKVIDARPQQASIGWVQRGLANARTTAALRNGVEADLTTFLQQLPQRPTDRLLLLRIRQLAISEHTGAFSEKAFAEVALEYLLRLDDGYHLVLSTAETIESSGVEVTAHHANNITQAFQQSLNQLAIVQWDAVAASPALTLEQIQRPQELEVGEAETYPVLTATAPKAGIYPDFLAFRNNMPDTTTVYVVERKPRTGANWKGTTEILPYTVNIKTGQRTALRNVWGFSDGQHLYVLHNSRFFPLEREGAGFGFTGFSPADAGAVNTAALAGGLIGAGIAAAATSGKPMHFKVNMRTGRIMNDFPTPSAAGRVPSDTTQLIIYRRAGGDKTPVTVSINDQPVGSLSGAAYLVVPWSTKQHEAHVCVSGGADYCLTVLPTNAAPVYLECSRQPTDPTLPPLTTVTNKVGEFNVKGIRLRQEQDTKKQAK
;
A
#
# COMPACT_ATOMS: atom_id res chain seq x y z
N MET A 1 -11.13 6.36 -13.32
CA MET A 1 -10.52 5.34 -14.21
C MET A 1 -11.66 4.63 -14.90
N ASP A 2 -11.44 4.18 -16.14
CA ASP A 2 -12.45 3.49 -16.92
C ASP A 2 -11.90 2.12 -17.35
N LEU A 3 -12.70 1.07 -17.21
CA LEU A 3 -12.38 -0.28 -17.66
C LEU A 3 -13.03 -0.59 -19.03
N ASN A 4 -13.94 0.27 -19.50
CA ASN A 4 -14.59 0.17 -20.80
C ASN A 4 -13.56 0.40 -21.91
N GLY A 5 -13.08 -0.67 -22.53
CA GLY A 5 -12.00 -0.65 -23.51
C GLY A 5 -10.96 -1.74 -23.28
N HIS A 6 -10.93 -2.32 -22.09
CA HIS A 6 -10.19 -3.54 -21.81
C HIS A 6 -11.09 -4.76 -22.04
N THR A 7 -10.50 -5.87 -22.50
CA THR A 7 -11.20 -7.11 -22.82
C THR A 7 -10.69 -8.25 -21.95
N LEU A 8 -11.60 -9.05 -21.42
CA LEU A 8 -11.28 -10.31 -20.75
C LEU A 8 -11.26 -11.45 -21.76
N THR A 9 -10.25 -12.32 -21.69
CA THR A 9 -10.17 -13.52 -22.53
C THR A 9 -10.20 -14.77 -21.67
N LEU A 10 -11.35 -15.47 -21.66
CA LEU A 10 -11.59 -16.70 -20.91
C LEU A 10 -12.28 -17.75 -21.81
N PRO A 11 -11.55 -18.38 -22.76
CA PRO A 11 -12.15 -19.27 -23.75
C PRO A 11 -12.83 -20.49 -23.09
N GLU A 12 -12.14 -21.11 -22.14
CA GLU A 12 -12.54 -22.35 -21.44
C GLU A 12 -13.42 -22.12 -20.20
N ARG A 13 -14.07 -20.95 -20.09
CA ARG A 13 -14.90 -20.68 -18.91
C ARG A 13 -16.12 -21.61 -18.83
N THR A 14 -16.45 -22.00 -17.61
CA THR A 14 -17.64 -22.80 -17.25
C THR A 14 -18.51 -22.07 -16.21
N THR A 15 -18.27 -20.78 -16.02
CA THR A 15 -18.85 -19.96 -14.97
C THR A 15 -19.23 -18.59 -15.53
N TYR A 16 -20.26 -17.99 -14.93
CA TYR A 16 -20.72 -16.64 -15.24
C TYR A 16 -20.89 -15.85 -13.95
N ILE A 17 -20.32 -14.65 -13.90
CA ILE A 17 -20.47 -13.77 -12.73
C ILE A 17 -21.80 -13.02 -12.84
N ALA A 18 -22.80 -13.50 -12.09
CA ALA A 18 -24.15 -12.96 -12.12
C ALA A 18 -24.32 -11.70 -11.27
N LYS A 19 -23.50 -11.54 -10.23
CA LYS A 19 -23.54 -10.39 -9.32
C LYS A 19 -22.15 -10.08 -8.79
N VAL A 20 -21.84 -8.79 -8.68
CA VAL A 20 -20.66 -8.28 -7.99
C VAL A 20 -21.10 -7.64 -6.68
N ILE A 21 -20.35 -7.91 -5.60
CA ILE A 21 -20.50 -7.24 -4.30
C ILE A 21 -19.14 -6.65 -3.91
N ASP A 22 -19.12 -5.34 -3.65
CA ASP A 22 -17.95 -4.65 -3.11
C ASP A 22 -17.96 -4.73 -1.57
N ALA A 23 -17.30 -5.74 -1.02
CA ALA A 23 -17.17 -5.93 0.43
C ALA A 23 -15.85 -5.36 0.98
N ARG A 24 -15.23 -4.40 0.28
CA ARG A 24 -14.02 -3.73 0.77
C ARG A 24 -14.36 -2.79 1.92
N PRO A 25 -13.49 -2.66 2.94
CA PRO A 25 -13.67 -1.65 3.99
C PRO A 25 -13.65 -0.21 3.47
N GLN A 26 -12.89 0.05 2.40
CA GLN A 26 -12.86 1.33 1.71
C GLN A 26 -13.44 1.17 0.30
N GLN A 27 -14.67 1.64 0.10
CA GLN A 27 -15.39 1.51 -1.17
C GLN A 27 -15.23 2.74 -2.07
N ALA A 28 -15.00 3.92 -1.49
CA ALA A 28 -14.98 5.19 -2.22
C ALA A 28 -13.78 5.37 -3.16
N SER A 29 -12.68 4.66 -2.90
CA SER A 29 -11.48 4.70 -3.74
C SER A 29 -10.90 3.31 -3.93
N ILE A 30 -10.07 3.19 -4.95
CA ILE A 30 -9.27 1.98 -5.24
C ILE A 30 -7.79 2.28 -5.00
N GLY A 31 -7.43 3.29 -4.21
CA GLY A 31 -6.03 3.67 -3.98
C GLY A 31 -5.68 5.04 -4.57
N TRP A 32 -4.46 5.19 -5.08
CA TRP A 32 -3.94 6.49 -5.54
C TRP A 32 -3.02 6.35 -6.75
N VAL A 33 -2.92 7.44 -7.50
CA VAL A 33 -2.02 7.62 -8.65
C VAL A 33 -1.27 8.93 -8.49
N GLN A 34 -0.18 9.11 -9.20
CA GLN A 34 0.56 10.36 -9.28
C GLN A 34 0.16 11.10 -10.55
N ARG A 35 -0.10 12.40 -10.45
CA ARG A 35 -0.47 13.24 -11.60
C ARG A 35 0.37 14.50 -11.68
N GLY A 36 0.67 14.91 -12.91
CA GLY A 36 1.41 16.11 -13.24
C GLY A 36 2.91 16.00 -12.97
N LEU A 37 3.66 17.03 -13.40
CA LEU A 37 5.14 17.07 -13.30
C LEU A 37 5.67 17.02 -11.85
N ALA A 38 4.82 17.35 -10.88
CA ALA A 38 5.16 17.33 -9.46
C ALA A 38 4.83 15.99 -8.77
N ASN A 39 4.35 14.98 -9.52
CA ASN A 39 3.95 13.67 -8.99
C ASN A 39 2.95 13.79 -7.83
N ALA A 40 1.98 14.69 -7.96
CA ALA A 40 0.98 14.94 -6.93
C ALA A 40 0.07 13.71 -6.78
N ARG A 41 0.00 13.15 -5.58
CA ARG A 41 -0.88 12.01 -5.30
C ARG A 41 -2.33 12.43 -5.42
N THR A 42 -3.08 11.72 -6.26
CA THR A 42 -4.50 11.90 -6.49
C THR A 42 -5.20 10.58 -6.19
N THR A 43 -6.31 10.65 -5.46
CA THR A 43 -7.17 9.48 -5.22
C THR A 43 -7.66 8.89 -6.53
N ALA A 44 -7.59 7.57 -6.67
CA ALA A 44 -8.12 6.86 -7.81
C ALA A 44 -9.44 6.19 -7.45
N ALA A 45 -10.42 6.32 -8.35
CA ALA A 45 -11.72 5.67 -8.26
C ALA A 45 -12.17 5.19 -9.65
N LEU A 46 -13.05 4.18 -9.67
CA LEU A 46 -13.82 3.80 -10.85
C LEU A 46 -14.97 4.79 -11.03
N ARG A 47 -15.33 5.09 -12.28
CA ARG A 47 -16.20 6.22 -12.65
C ARG A 47 -17.60 6.11 -12.04
N ASN A 48 -18.20 4.92 -12.10
CA ASN A 48 -19.55 4.67 -11.59
C ASN A 48 -19.54 3.89 -10.27
N GLY A 49 -18.39 3.84 -9.59
CA GLY A 49 -18.18 2.97 -8.44
C GLY A 49 -17.77 1.55 -8.85
N VAL A 50 -17.26 0.80 -7.86
CA VAL A 50 -16.62 -0.51 -8.13
C VAL A 50 -17.61 -1.57 -8.57
N GLU A 51 -18.76 -1.70 -7.91
CA GLU A 51 -19.76 -2.71 -8.29
C GLU A 51 -20.29 -2.50 -9.71
N ALA A 52 -20.68 -1.27 -10.07
CA ALA A 52 -21.27 -0.97 -11.37
C ALA A 52 -20.27 -1.13 -12.53
N ASP A 53 -19.06 -0.57 -12.37
CA ASP A 53 -18.04 -0.65 -13.43
C ASP A 53 -17.53 -2.08 -13.61
N LEU A 54 -17.34 -2.85 -12.52
CA LEU A 54 -16.93 -4.25 -12.64
C LEU A 54 -18.05 -5.16 -13.14
N THR A 55 -19.30 -4.89 -12.80
CA THR A 55 -20.44 -5.62 -13.38
C THR A 55 -20.46 -5.43 -14.90
N THR A 56 -20.34 -4.18 -15.37
CA THR A 56 -20.30 -3.87 -16.80
C THR A 56 -19.10 -4.53 -17.49
N PHE A 57 -17.92 -4.44 -16.87
CA PHE A 57 -16.69 -5.04 -17.37
C PHE A 57 -16.79 -6.58 -17.49
N LEU A 58 -17.35 -7.25 -16.47
CA LEU A 58 -17.51 -8.71 -16.48
C LEU A 58 -18.62 -9.17 -17.44
N GLN A 59 -19.64 -8.35 -17.68
CA GLN A 59 -20.72 -8.65 -18.63
C GLN A 59 -20.31 -8.65 -20.10
N GLN A 60 -19.10 -8.18 -20.43
CA GLN A 60 -18.50 -8.39 -21.75
C GLN A 60 -18.35 -9.89 -22.10
N LEU A 61 -18.42 -10.76 -21.09
CA LEU A 61 -18.42 -12.20 -21.19
C LEU A 61 -19.88 -12.72 -21.10
N PRO A 62 -20.60 -12.90 -22.23
CA PRO A 62 -22.01 -13.26 -22.20
C PRO A 62 -22.24 -14.64 -21.56
N GLN A 63 -23.30 -14.78 -20.78
CA GLN A 63 -23.66 -16.06 -20.15
C GLN A 63 -23.88 -17.16 -21.20
N ARG A 64 -23.29 -18.33 -20.99
CA ARG A 64 -23.55 -19.55 -21.77
C ARG A 64 -24.55 -20.44 -21.03
N PRO A 65 -25.35 -21.27 -21.72
CA PRO A 65 -26.32 -22.16 -21.07
C PRO A 65 -25.70 -23.15 -20.07
N THR A 66 -24.42 -23.48 -20.24
CA THR A 66 -23.67 -24.41 -19.38
C THR A 66 -22.96 -23.72 -18.21
N ASP A 67 -23.01 -22.39 -18.12
CA ASP A 67 -22.26 -21.65 -17.11
C ASP A 67 -22.93 -21.79 -15.73
N ARG A 68 -22.10 -22.06 -14.71
CA ARG A 68 -22.51 -21.95 -13.32
C ARG A 68 -22.58 -20.48 -12.92
N LEU A 69 -23.70 -20.06 -12.32
CA LEU A 69 -23.90 -18.70 -11.86
C LEU A 69 -23.17 -18.47 -10.54
N LEU A 70 -22.24 -17.53 -10.54
CA LEU A 70 -21.45 -17.16 -9.37
C LEU A 70 -21.74 -15.73 -8.93
N LEU A 71 -21.65 -15.50 -7.63
CA LEU A 71 -21.53 -14.20 -7.02
C LEU A 71 -20.03 -13.92 -6.80
N LEU A 72 -19.57 -12.76 -7.25
CA LEU A 72 -18.22 -12.28 -6.99
C LEU A 72 -18.25 -11.30 -5.82
N ARG A 73 -17.55 -11.63 -4.74
CA ARG A 73 -17.32 -10.73 -3.61
C ARG A 73 -15.90 -10.18 -3.69
N ILE A 74 -15.78 -8.86 -3.70
CA ILE A 74 -14.50 -8.14 -3.75
C ILE A 74 -14.06 -7.82 -2.32
N ARG A 75 -12.87 -8.28 -1.97
CA ARG A 75 -12.28 -8.14 -0.64
C ARG A 75 -11.15 -7.14 -0.62
N GLN A 76 -10.45 -7.05 -1.74
CA GLN A 76 -9.44 -6.04 -2.03
C GLN A 76 -9.56 -5.67 -3.51
N LEU A 77 -9.52 -4.38 -3.77
CA LEU A 77 -9.22 -3.80 -5.08
C LEU A 77 -8.44 -2.53 -4.79
N ALA A 78 -7.13 -2.58 -5.04
CA ALA A 78 -6.25 -1.46 -4.80
C ALA A 78 -5.25 -1.28 -5.95
N ILE A 79 -4.93 -0.03 -6.23
CA ILE A 79 -3.86 0.37 -7.12
C ILE A 79 -2.92 1.32 -6.38
N SER A 80 -1.66 1.31 -6.81
CA SER A 80 -0.66 2.25 -6.31
C SER A 80 0.49 2.36 -7.28
N GLU A 81 1.26 3.45 -7.16
CA GLU A 81 2.44 3.68 -7.98
C GLU A 81 3.68 3.78 -7.10
N HIS A 82 4.81 3.24 -7.54
CA HIS A 82 6.09 3.43 -6.86
C HIS A 82 7.08 4.05 -7.83
N THR A 83 7.52 5.27 -7.50
CA THR A 83 8.52 6.00 -8.26
C THR A 83 9.89 5.69 -7.67
N GLY A 84 10.68 4.92 -8.41
CA GLY A 84 12.11 4.74 -8.17
C GLY A 84 12.92 5.78 -8.95
N ALA A 85 14.22 5.77 -8.72
CA ALA A 85 15.17 6.67 -9.38
C ALA A 85 15.17 6.62 -10.92
N PHE A 86 14.92 5.44 -11.49
CA PHE A 86 14.97 5.21 -12.95
C PHE A 86 13.78 4.41 -13.47
N SER A 87 12.76 4.21 -12.64
CA SER A 87 11.60 3.39 -12.99
C SER A 87 10.40 3.81 -12.19
N GLU A 88 9.27 3.99 -12.86
CA GLU A 88 7.98 3.99 -12.20
C GLU A 88 7.37 2.60 -12.31
N LYS A 89 6.69 2.18 -11.25
CA LYS A 89 5.97 0.90 -11.19
C LYS A 89 4.53 1.16 -10.82
N ALA A 90 3.59 0.61 -11.59
CA ALA A 90 2.18 0.53 -11.23
C ALA A 90 1.87 -0.87 -10.69
N PHE A 91 1.07 -0.91 -9.63
CA PHE A 91 0.59 -2.13 -9.02
C PHE A 91 -0.93 -2.14 -9.03
N ALA A 92 -1.52 -3.29 -9.35
CA ALA A 92 -2.92 -3.60 -9.06
C ALA A 92 -2.98 -4.85 -8.17
N GLU A 93 -3.75 -4.77 -7.10
CA GLU A 93 -4.00 -5.85 -6.16
C GLU A 93 -5.48 -6.16 -6.13
N VAL A 94 -5.81 -7.44 -6.24
CA VAL A 94 -7.18 -7.93 -6.05
C VAL A 94 -7.19 -9.10 -5.08
N ALA A 95 -8.24 -9.17 -4.27
CA ALA A 95 -8.58 -10.36 -3.50
C ALA A 95 -10.07 -10.60 -3.69
N LEU A 96 -10.40 -11.76 -4.24
CA LEU A 96 -11.71 -12.07 -4.77
C LEU A 96 -12.20 -13.39 -4.20
N GLU A 97 -13.46 -13.42 -3.79
CA GLU A 97 -14.18 -14.64 -3.40
C GLU A 97 -15.28 -14.92 -4.43
N TYR A 98 -15.33 -16.14 -4.90
CA TYR A 98 -16.36 -16.65 -5.81
C TYR A 98 -17.31 -17.52 -5.00
N LEU A 99 -18.61 -17.21 -5.07
CA LEU A 99 -19.62 -17.92 -4.29
C LEU A 99 -20.71 -18.50 -5.19
N LEU A 100 -21.11 -19.73 -4.90
CA LEU A 100 -22.21 -20.43 -5.56
C LEU A 100 -23.43 -20.39 -4.64
N ARG A 101 -24.60 -20.05 -5.19
CA ARG A 101 -25.85 -20.14 -4.43
C ARG A 101 -26.39 -21.57 -4.49
N LEU A 102 -26.56 -22.18 -3.32
CA LEU A 102 -27.28 -23.45 -3.11
C LEU A 102 -28.58 -23.19 -2.34
N ASP A 103 -29.29 -24.26 -1.97
CA ASP A 103 -30.61 -24.16 -1.33
C ASP A 103 -30.56 -23.51 0.06
N ASP A 104 -29.47 -23.73 0.80
CA ASP A 104 -29.24 -23.26 2.18
C ASP A 104 -28.44 -21.96 2.28
N GLY A 105 -27.86 -21.46 1.18
CA GLY A 105 -27.15 -20.19 1.18
C GLY A 105 -26.10 -20.05 0.08
N TYR A 106 -25.10 -19.22 0.33
CA TYR A 106 -23.96 -19.03 -0.57
C TYR A 106 -22.74 -19.77 -0.05
N HIS A 107 -22.15 -20.60 -0.88
CA HIS A 107 -21.00 -21.44 -0.55
C HIS A 107 -19.75 -20.90 -1.25
N LEU A 108 -18.64 -20.85 -0.52
CA LEU A 108 -17.37 -20.40 -1.07
C LEU A 108 -16.86 -21.45 -2.07
N VAL A 109 -16.75 -21.05 -3.33
CA VAL A 109 -16.18 -21.87 -4.40
C VAL A 109 -14.67 -21.77 -4.39
N LEU A 110 -14.17 -20.53 -4.38
CA LEU A 110 -12.75 -20.25 -4.48
C LEU A 110 -12.47 -18.86 -3.90
N SER A 111 -11.35 -18.74 -3.19
CA SER A 111 -10.76 -17.46 -2.80
C SER A 111 -9.43 -17.31 -3.54
N THR A 112 -9.24 -16.16 -4.17
CA THR A 112 -8.04 -15.84 -4.95
C THR A 112 -7.47 -14.50 -4.52
N ALA A 113 -6.19 -14.32 -4.80
CA ALA A 113 -5.47 -13.10 -4.53
C ALA A 113 -4.40 -12.92 -5.61
N GLU A 114 -4.41 -11.78 -6.29
CA GLU A 114 -3.48 -11.49 -7.38
C GLU A 114 -2.86 -10.13 -7.19
N THR A 115 -1.58 -10.02 -7.56
CA THR A 115 -0.85 -8.76 -7.64
C THR A 115 -0.18 -8.67 -9.00
N ILE A 116 -0.56 -7.66 -9.78
CA ILE A 116 0.05 -7.37 -11.08
C ILE A 116 0.94 -6.14 -10.94
N GLU A 117 2.17 -6.25 -11.40
CA GLU A 117 3.14 -5.17 -11.48
C GLU A 117 3.46 -4.86 -12.95
N SER A 118 3.47 -3.58 -13.30
CA SER A 118 3.96 -3.09 -14.59
C SER A 118 4.94 -1.95 -14.38
N SER A 119 5.99 -1.86 -15.18
CA SER A 119 6.94 -0.72 -15.18
C SER A 119 6.80 0.08 -16.47
N GLY A 120 6.97 1.42 -16.40
CA GLY A 120 6.84 2.29 -17.58
C GLY A 120 7.22 3.74 -17.31
N VAL A 121 7.16 4.58 -18.35
CA VAL A 121 7.36 6.05 -18.25
C VAL A 121 6.07 6.76 -17.83
N GLU A 122 4.91 6.22 -18.21
CA GLU A 122 3.58 6.69 -17.78
C GLU A 122 2.82 5.51 -17.18
N VAL A 123 3.07 5.24 -15.89
CA VAL A 123 2.48 4.06 -15.25
C VAL A 123 1.00 4.18 -14.92
N THR A 124 0.48 5.41 -14.86
CA THR A 124 -0.94 5.66 -14.57
C THR A 124 -1.86 5.04 -15.62
N ALA A 125 -1.42 4.99 -16.89
CA ALA A 125 -2.18 4.36 -17.97
C ALA A 125 -2.22 2.82 -17.85
N HIS A 126 -1.31 2.20 -17.09
CA HIS A 126 -1.24 0.73 -16.97
C HIS A 126 -2.25 0.15 -15.98
N HIS A 127 -2.79 0.94 -15.06
CA HIS A 127 -3.64 0.41 -13.99
C HIS A 127 -4.88 -0.33 -14.47
N ALA A 128 -5.57 0.18 -15.48
CA ALA A 128 -6.77 -0.48 -16.01
C ALA A 128 -6.43 -1.84 -16.65
N ASN A 129 -5.29 -1.93 -17.35
CA ASN A 129 -4.75 -3.18 -17.85
C ASN A 129 -4.31 -4.12 -16.71
N ASN A 130 -3.66 -3.61 -15.67
CA ASN A 130 -3.21 -4.43 -14.54
C ASN A 130 -4.41 -4.99 -13.74
N ILE A 131 -5.46 -4.20 -13.53
CA ILE A 131 -6.73 -4.69 -12.96
C ILE A 131 -7.30 -5.79 -13.86
N THR A 132 -7.36 -5.56 -15.17
CA THR A 132 -7.86 -6.56 -16.13
C THR A 132 -7.09 -7.87 -16.04
N GLN A 133 -5.75 -7.81 -16.02
CA GLN A 133 -4.90 -8.98 -15.90
C GLN A 133 -5.09 -9.70 -14.56
N ALA A 134 -5.21 -8.95 -13.46
CA ALA A 134 -5.44 -9.53 -12.13
C ALA A 134 -6.77 -10.29 -12.08
N PHE A 135 -7.84 -9.71 -12.63
CA PHE A 135 -9.13 -10.37 -12.75
C PHE A 135 -9.07 -11.59 -13.68
N GLN A 136 -8.37 -11.49 -14.81
CA GLN A 136 -8.24 -12.62 -15.74
C GLN A 136 -7.47 -13.79 -15.10
N GLN A 137 -6.37 -13.53 -14.39
CA GLN A 137 -5.62 -14.56 -13.66
C GLN A 137 -6.50 -15.23 -12.60
N SER A 138 -7.18 -14.43 -11.79
CA SER A 138 -8.11 -14.92 -10.77
C SER A 138 -9.24 -15.77 -11.37
N LEU A 139 -9.88 -15.32 -12.44
CA LEU A 139 -10.96 -16.04 -13.11
C LEU A 139 -10.49 -17.36 -13.75
N ASN A 140 -9.27 -17.38 -14.30
CA ASN A 140 -8.68 -18.61 -14.84
C ASN A 140 -8.50 -19.70 -13.78
N GLN A 141 -8.34 -19.34 -12.49
CA GLN A 141 -8.26 -20.33 -11.41
C GLN A 141 -9.57 -21.11 -11.22
N LEU A 142 -10.72 -20.61 -11.69
CA LEU A 142 -11.99 -21.35 -11.63
C LEU A 142 -11.98 -22.62 -12.49
N ALA A 143 -11.07 -22.72 -13.47
CA ALA A 143 -10.98 -23.89 -14.36
C ALA A 143 -10.55 -25.18 -13.63
N ILE A 144 -9.89 -25.06 -12.47
CA ILE A 144 -9.37 -26.22 -11.70
C ILE A 144 -10.16 -26.50 -10.43
N VAL A 145 -11.31 -25.83 -10.23
CA VAL A 145 -12.17 -26.01 -9.05
C VAL A 145 -12.75 -27.42 -9.01
N GLN A 146 -12.66 -28.04 -7.83
CA GLN A 146 -13.34 -29.29 -7.52
C GLN A 146 -14.75 -29.01 -7.01
N TRP A 147 -15.71 -28.98 -7.93
CA TRP A 147 -17.09 -28.57 -7.66
C TRP A 147 -17.80 -29.40 -6.58
N ASP A 148 -17.48 -30.69 -6.47
CA ASP A 148 -18.08 -31.58 -5.47
C ASP A 148 -17.73 -31.18 -4.02
N ALA A 149 -16.60 -30.49 -3.82
CA ALA A 149 -16.18 -30.02 -2.50
C ALA A 149 -16.88 -28.72 -2.06
N VAL A 150 -17.51 -27.98 -2.98
CA VAL A 150 -18.11 -26.67 -2.70
C VAL A 150 -19.24 -26.79 -1.67
N ALA A 151 -20.07 -27.83 -1.78
CA ALA A 151 -21.18 -28.07 -0.86
C ALA A 151 -20.72 -28.39 0.58
N ALA A 152 -19.46 -28.77 0.79
CA ALA A 152 -18.90 -28.98 2.12
C ALA A 152 -18.44 -27.68 2.80
N SER A 153 -18.35 -26.57 2.05
CA SER A 153 -18.04 -25.26 2.65
C SER A 153 -19.26 -24.72 3.42
N PRO A 154 -19.06 -24.00 4.54
CA PRO A 154 -20.18 -23.42 5.29
C PRO A 154 -21.03 -22.46 4.45
N ALA A 155 -22.34 -22.55 4.58
CA ALA A 155 -23.28 -21.63 3.96
C ALA A 155 -23.14 -20.22 4.57
N LEU A 156 -23.07 -19.20 3.72
CA LEU A 156 -23.07 -17.79 4.06
C LEU A 156 -24.40 -17.13 3.68
N THR A 157 -24.88 -16.24 4.53
CA THR A 157 -26.01 -15.36 4.24
C THR A 157 -25.56 -14.18 3.38
N LEU A 158 -26.51 -13.55 2.67
CA LEU A 158 -26.20 -12.35 1.89
C LEU A 158 -25.66 -11.21 2.76
N GLU A 159 -26.16 -11.07 4.00
CA GLU A 159 -25.67 -10.07 4.96
C GLU A 159 -24.19 -10.29 5.31
N GLN A 160 -23.79 -11.55 5.56
CA GLN A 160 -22.39 -11.90 5.84
C GLN A 160 -21.46 -11.61 4.65
N ILE A 161 -21.97 -11.78 3.42
CA ILE A 161 -21.23 -11.48 2.19
C ILE A 161 -21.07 -9.96 2.01
N GLN A 162 -22.12 -9.19 2.28
CA GLN A 162 -22.13 -7.74 2.11
C GLN A 162 -21.36 -7.00 3.19
N ARG A 163 -21.25 -7.57 4.40
CA ARG A 163 -20.51 -6.95 5.50
C ARG A 163 -19.08 -6.69 5.03
N PRO A 164 -18.62 -5.42 5.01
CA PRO A 164 -17.21 -5.13 4.85
C PRO A 164 -16.50 -5.84 5.98
N GLN A 165 -15.62 -6.79 5.67
CA GLN A 165 -14.81 -7.38 6.72
C GLN A 165 -13.75 -6.34 7.04
N GLU A 166 -14.08 -5.44 7.96
CA GLU A 166 -13.08 -4.70 8.67
C GLU A 166 -12.08 -5.73 9.19
N LEU A 167 -10.79 -5.47 8.98
CA LEU A 167 -9.74 -6.17 9.70
C LEU A 167 -9.86 -5.72 11.16
N GLU A 168 -10.96 -6.02 11.84
CA GLU A 168 -11.03 -5.86 13.27
C GLU A 168 -9.88 -6.66 13.83
N VAL A 169 -9.02 -5.95 14.57
CA VAL A 169 -7.83 -6.48 15.22
C VAL A 169 -8.29 -7.45 16.30
N GLY A 170 -8.69 -8.66 15.91
CA GLY A 170 -9.36 -9.63 16.77
C GLY A 170 -10.02 -10.78 15.99
N GLU A 171 -10.68 -10.46 14.87
CA GLU A 171 -11.23 -11.46 13.93
C GLU A 171 -10.38 -11.56 12.65
N ALA A 172 -9.06 -11.40 12.81
CA ALA A 172 -8.12 -11.61 11.72
C ALA A 172 -8.37 -12.99 11.12
N GLU A 173 -8.60 -13.07 9.80
CA GLU A 173 -8.64 -14.34 9.08
C GLU A 173 -7.46 -15.19 9.57
N THR A 174 -7.76 -16.27 10.31
CA THR A 174 -6.71 -17.07 10.95
C THR A 174 -6.10 -17.97 9.89
N TYR A 175 -5.15 -17.43 9.14
CA TYR A 175 -4.44 -18.21 8.14
C TYR A 175 -3.63 -19.33 8.81
N PRO A 176 -3.60 -20.55 8.26
CA PRO A 176 -2.88 -21.67 8.85
C PRO A 176 -1.42 -21.38 9.20
N VAL A 177 -0.73 -20.54 8.42
CA VAL A 177 0.65 -20.13 8.71
C VAL A 177 0.79 -19.24 9.95
N LEU A 178 -0.27 -18.50 10.33
CA LEU A 178 -0.29 -17.66 11.53
C LEU A 178 -0.64 -18.45 12.80
N THR A 179 -1.33 -19.58 12.67
CA THR A 179 -1.76 -20.41 13.81
C THR A 179 -0.87 -21.61 14.05
N ALA A 180 -0.01 -21.97 13.10
CA ALA A 180 0.90 -23.09 13.25
C ALA A 180 1.94 -22.82 14.35
N THR A 181 2.19 -23.81 15.21
CA THR A 181 3.24 -23.74 16.24
C THR A 181 4.64 -23.58 15.64
N ALA A 182 4.85 -24.16 14.45
CA ALA A 182 6.07 -24.04 13.67
C ALA A 182 5.73 -24.04 12.16
N PRO A 183 6.53 -23.38 11.32
CA PRO A 183 6.32 -23.41 9.88
C PRO A 183 6.62 -24.81 9.32
N LYS A 184 5.86 -25.27 8.32
CA LYS A 184 6.18 -26.53 7.66
C LYS A 184 7.42 -26.33 6.78
N ALA A 185 8.38 -27.23 6.90
CA ALA A 185 9.58 -27.20 6.07
C ALA A 185 9.26 -27.50 4.61
N GLY A 186 9.85 -26.76 3.69
CA GLY A 186 9.68 -26.94 2.24
C GLY A 186 9.69 -25.61 1.47
N ILE A 187 9.38 -25.68 0.17
CA ILE A 187 9.37 -24.53 -0.73
C ILE A 187 7.94 -24.06 -0.95
N TYR A 188 7.68 -22.76 -0.79
CA TYR A 188 6.38 -22.17 -1.09
C TYR A 188 6.41 -21.59 -2.51
N PRO A 189 5.83 -22.28 -3.52
CA PRO A 189 5.89 -21.83 -4.91
C PRO A 189 5.22 -20.46 -5.09
N ASP A 190 4.12 -20.22 -4.38
CA ASP A 190 3.35 -18.99 -4.41
C ASP A 190 2.92 -18.55 -2.99
N PHE A 191 2.29 -17.39 -2.91
CA PHE A 191 1.81 -16.82 -1.65
C PHE A 191 0.69 -17.65 -1.00
N LEU A 192 -0.17 -18.28 -1.80
CA LEU A 192 -1.30 -19.04 -1.27
C LEU A 192 -0.81 -20.30 -0.56
N ALA A 193 0.19 -20.98 -1.13
CA ALA A 193 0.89 -22.09 -0.50
C ALA A 193 1.51 -21.66 0.84
N PHE A 194 2.13 -20.49 0.90
CA PHE A 194 2.63 -19.91 2.15
C PHE A 194 1.53 -19.65 3.17
N ARG A 195 0.48 -18.92 2.78
CA ARG A 195 -0.64 -18.55 3.64
C ARG A 195 -1.32 -19.78 4.25
N ASN A 196 -1.46 -20.83 3.45
CA ASN A 196 -2.07 -22.10 3.86
C ASN A 196 -1.08 -23.06 4.55
N ASN A 197 0.19 -22.69 4.71
CA ASN A 197 1.24 -23.54 5.28
C ASN A 197 1.29 -24.92 4.57
N MET A 198 1.29 -24.88 3.23
CA MET A 198 1.31 -26.04 2.33
C MET A 198 2.51 -25.93 1.36
N PRO A 199 3.75 -26.08 1.83
CA PRO A 199 4.91 -26.05 0.95
C PRO A 199 5.00 -27.33 0.10
N ASP A 200 5.75 -27.25 -1.01
CA ASP A 200 6.32 -28.42 -1.67
C ASP A 200 7.39 -29.04 -0.76
N THR A 201 7.12 -30.28 -0.33
CA THR A 201 7.99 -31.10 0.52
C THR A 201 8.77 -32.16 -0.26
N THR A 202 8.55 -32.25 -1.58
CA THR A 202 9.17 -33.26 -2.45
C THR A 202 10.51 -32.78 -3.00
N THR A 203 10.67 -31.47 -3.17
CA THR A 203 11.92 -30.88 -3.66
C THR A 203 12.97 -30.79 -2.55
N VAL A 204 14.09 -31.50 -2.75
CA VAL A 204 15.24 -31.44 -1.85
C VAL A 204 15.99 -30.12 -2.06
N TYR A 205 16.26 -29.41 -0.97
CA TYR A 205 17.02 -28.16 -0.99
C TYR A 205 18.00 -28.07 0.18
N VAL A 206 19.02 -27.21 0.04
CA VAL A 206 20.00 -26.88 1.07
C VAL A 206 20.11 -25.37 1.24
N VAL A 207 20.45 -24.91 2.44
CA VAL A 207 20.59 -23.49 2.76
C VAL A 207 22.02 -23.18 3.13
N GLU A 208 22.67 -22.30 2.37
CA GLU A 208 23.97 -21.73 2.72
C GLU A 208 23.76 -20.38 3.42
N ARG A 209 24.55 -20.13 4.47
CA ARG A 209 24.47 -18.92 5.31
C ARG A 209 25.80 -18.18 5.24
N LYS A 210 25.79 -16.93 4.76
CA LYS A 210 27.01 -16.09 4.65
C LYS A 210 26.86 -14.80 5.47
N PRO A 211 27.87 -14.36 6.24
CA PRO A 211 27.84 -13.04 6.85
C PRO A 211 27.72 -11.94 5.79
N ARG A 212 26.83 -10.96 5.98
CA ARG A 212 26.76 -9.78 5.12
C ARG A 212 27.93 -8.84 5.42
N THR A 213 28.58 -8.34 4.37
CA THR A 213 29.78 -7.48 4.48
C THR A 213 29.48 -5.98 4.42
N GLY A 214 28.28 -5.58 3.98
CA GLY A 214 27.90 -4.17 3.91
C GLY A 214 27.84 -3.54 5.30
N ALA A 215 28.34 -2.31 5.45
CA ALA A 215 28.43 -1.62 6.74
C ALA A 215 27.08 -1.55 7.49
N ASN A 216 25.99 -1.29 6.77
CA ASN A 216 24.64 -1.23 7.34
C ASN A 216 24.02 -2.61 7.66
N TRP A 217 24.70 -3.70 7.31
CA TRP A 217 24.23 -5.08 7.46
C TRP A 217 25.18 -5.94 8.30
N LYS A 218 26.17 -5.31 8.94
CA LYS A 218 27.14 -5.98 9.81
C LYS A 218 26.39 -6.73 10.91
N GLY A 219 26.74 -8.00 11.09
CA GLY A 219 26.10 -8.88 12.06
C GLY A 219 24.86 -9.61 11.55
N THR A 220 24.44 -9.38 10.29
CA THR A 220 23.35 -10.14 9.66
C THR A 220 23.88 -11.22 8.72
N THR A 221 23.01 -12.17 8.39
CA THR A 221 23.33 -13.32 7.52
C THR A 221 22.53 -13.25 6.22
N GLU A 222 23.22 -13.42 5.10
CA GLU A 222 22.62 -13.71 3.80
C GLU A 222 22.23 -15.18 3.71
N ILE A 223 21.02 -15.41 3.22
CA ILE A 223 20.39 -16.72 3.11
C ILE A 223 20.36 -17.12 1.64
N LEU A 224 21.06 -18.20 1.30
CA LEU A 224 21.25 -18.68 -0.07
C LEU A 224 20.72 -20.13 -0.19
N PRO A 225 19.43 -20.30 -0.49
CA PRO A 225 18.85 -21.62 -0.73
C PRO A 225 19.18 -22.14 -2.15
N TYR A 226 19.43 -23.44 -2.26
CA TYR A 226 19.64 -24.15 -3.52
C TYR A 226 18.81 -25.42 -3.57
N THR A 227 18.14 -25.70 -4.69
CA THR A 227 17.61 -27.04 -4.98
C THR A 227 18.75 -27.98 -5.34
N VAL A 228 18.64 -29.26 -4.96
CA VAL A 228 19.66 -30.27 -5.22
C VAL A 228 19.11 -31.35 -6.13
N ASN A 229 19.74 -31.56 -7.28
CA ASN A 229 19.47 -32.73 -8.09
C ASN A 229 20.05 -33.97 -7.39
N ILE A 230 19.20 -34.86 -6.90
CA ILE A 230 19.61 -36.03 -6.12
C ILE A 230 20.49 -37.03 -6.89
N LYS A 231 20.45 -37.03 -8.23
CA LYS A 231 21.25 -37.94 -9.06
C LYS A 231 22.65 -37.40 -9.33
N THR A 232 22.77 -36.10 -9.55
CA THR A 232 24.03 -35.46 -9.98
C THR A 232 24.71 -34.68 -8.85
N GLY A 233 24.01 -34.40 -7.75
CA GLY A 233 24.48 -33.49 -6.69
C GLY A 233 24.52 -32.02 -7.11
N GLN A 234 24.10 -31.69 -8.34
CA GLN A 234 24.13 -30.32 -8.86
C GLN A 234 23.20 -29.43 -8.05
N ARG A 235 23.72 -28.26 -7.65
CA ARG A 235 22.99 -27.22 -6.92
C ARG A 235 22.51 -26.14 -7.89
N THR A 236 21.25 -25.74 -7.76
CA THR A 236 20.67 -24.63 -8.52
C THR A 236 20.07 -23.63 -7.55
N ALA A 237 20.41 -22.35 -7.69
CA ALA A 237 19.89 -21.31 -6.81
C ALA A 237 18.36 -21.30 -6.89
N LEU A 238 17.69 -21.31 -5.73
CA LEU A 238 16.25 -21.28 -5.67
C LEU A 238 15.75 -19.90 -6.14
N ARG A 239 14.97 -19.90 -7.21
CA ARG A 239 14.40 -18.71 -7.86
C ARG A 239 12.96 -19.01 -8.25
N ASN A 240 12.19 -17.97 -8.59
CA ASN A 240 10.80 -18.09 -9.06
C ASN A 240 9.89 -18.81 -8.07
N VAL A 241 10.06 -18.50 -6.78
CA VAL A 241 9.22 -18.98 -5.68
C VAL A 241 8.85 -17.78 -4.82
N TRP A 242 7.76 -17.90 -4.06
CA TRP A 242 7.43 -16.88 -3.07
C TRP A 242 8.39 -16.90 -1.88
N GLY A 243 8.68 -18.10 -1.37
CA GLY A 243 9.49 -18.28 -0.17
C GLY A 243 9.84 -19.73 0.12
N PHE A 244 10.47 -19.98 1.26
CA PHE A 244 10.71 -21.34 1.76
C PHE A 244 10.75 -21.34 3.31
N SER A 245 10.71 -22.50 3.92
CA SER A 245 10.96 -22.67 5.35
C SER A 245 11.88 -23.86 5.61
N ASP A 246 12.83 -23.68 6.53
CA ASP A 246 13.70 -24.74 7.06
C ASP A 246 13.06 -25.51 8.25
N GLY A 247 11.76 -25.30 8.50
CA GLY A 247 11.02 -25.87 9.62
C GLY A 247 11.17 -25.09 10.93
N GLN A 248 12.11 -24.14 11.00
CA GLN A 248 12.30 -23.26 12.15
C GLN A 248 11.95 -21.81 11.81
N HIS A 249 12.38 -21.36 10.64
CA HIS A 249 12.19 -19.99 10.16
C HIS A 249 11.46 -20.01 8.82
N LEU A 250 10.75 -18.91 8.54
CA LEU A 250 10.17 -18.62 7.25
C LEU A 250 11.05 -17.62 6.52
N TYR A 251 11.17 -17.77 5.21
CA TYR A 251 11.96 -16.87 4.36
C TYR A 251 11.15 -16.45 3.15
N VAL A 252 11.20 -15.16 2.80
CA VAL A 252 10.54 -14.60 1.61
C VAL A 252 11.58 -14.18 0.57
N LEU A 253 11.30 -14.42 -0.71
CA LEU A 253 12.10 -13.91 -1.82
C LEU A 253 11.70 -12.44 -2.11
N HIS A 254 12.61 -11.51 -1.89
CA HIS A 254 12.41 -10.10 -2.22
C HIS A 254 13.67 -9.52 -2.88
N ASN A 255 13.53 -8.78 -3.98
CA ASN A 255 14.66 -8.23 -4.74
C ASN A 255 15.78 -9.27 -5.02
N SER A 256 15.38 -10.48 -5.45
CA SER A 256 16.27 -11.62 -5.73
C SER A 256 17.09 -12.14 -4.54
N ARG A 257 16.69 -11.85 -3.30
CA ARG A 257 17.33 -12.34 -2.09
C ARG A 257 16.30 -12.83 -1.08
N PHE A 258 16.71 -13.78 -0.24
CA PHE A 258 15.85 -14.29 0.83
C PHE A 258 16.06 -13.52 2.13
N PHE A 259 14.96 -13.15 2.77
CA PHE A 259 14.94 -12.49 4.08
C PHE A 259 14.13 -13.32 5.06
N PRO A 260 14.58 -13.43 6.33
CA PRO A 260 13.78 -14.07 7.36
C PRO A 260 12.50 -13.26 7.59
N LEU A 261 11.37 -13.95 7.62
CA LEU A 261 10.09 -13.38 8.04
C LEU A 261 9.97 -13.47 9.56
N GLU A 262 9.52 -12.38 10.15
CA GLU A 262 9.24 -12.25 11.57
C GLU A 262 7.73 -12.07 11.75
N ARG A 263 7.17 -12.70 12.80
CA ARG A 263 5.75 -12.58 13.09
C ARG A 263 5.47 -11.23 13.74
N GLU A 264 4.53 -10.48 13.21
CA GLU A 264 4.17 -9.13 13.66
C GLU A 264 2.66 -9.01 13.81
N GLY A 265 2.15 -9.17 15.04
CA GLY A 265 0.72 -9.18 15.32
C GLY A 265 0.00 -10.27 14.51
N ALA A 266 -0.90 -9.85 13.62
CA ALA A 266 -1.69 -10.73 12.75
C ALA A 266 -1.05 -10.97 11.37
N GLY A 267 0.23 -10.66 11.18
CA GLY A 267 0.93 -10.84 9.92
C GLY A 267 2.40 -11.18 10.06
N PHE A 268 3.13 -10.95 8.96
CA PHE A 268 4.58 -11.11 8.91
C PHE A 268 5.23 -9.84 8.36
N GLY A 269 6.42 -9.54 8.86
CA GLY A 269 7.31 -8.53 8.31
C GLY A 269 8.73 -9.05 8.16
N PHE A 270 9.60 -8.26 7.53
CA PHE A 270 11.02 -8.55 7.42
C PHE A 270 11.84 -7.29 7.18
N THR A 271 13.11 -7.33 7.57
CA THR A 271 14.07 -6.27 7.23
C THR A 271 14.80 -6.60 5.93
N GLY A 272 14.55 -5.81 4.89
CA GLY A 272 15.14 -5.93 3.55
C GLY A 272 15.97 -4.72 3.14
N PHE A 273 16.45 -4.69 1.89
CA PHE A 273 17.17 -3.52 1.35
C PHE A 273 16.17 -2.44 0.91
N SER A 274 16.38 -1.21 1.40
CA SER A 274 15.64 -0.04 0.94
C SER A 274 15.82 0.17 -0.57
N PRO A 275 14.76 0.58 -1.29
CA PRO A 275 14.92 1.09 -2.64
C PRO A 275 15.81 2.34 -2.63
N ALA A 276 16.36 2.69 -3.79
CA ALA A 276 17.05 3.96 -3.96
C ALA A 276 16.08 5.14 -3.74
N ASP A 277 16.55 6.21 -3.10
CA ASP A 277 15.75 7.42 -2.90
C ASP A 277 15.65 8.18 -4.24
N ALA A 278 14.47 8.13 -4.86
CA ALA A 278 14.22 8.77 -6.14
C ALA A 278 14.48 10.29 -6.10
N GLY A 279 14.17 10.96 -4.98
CA GLY A 279 14.39 12.40 -4.84
C GLY A 279 15.88 12.75 -4.75
N ALA A 280 16.65 11.96 -4.00
CA ALA A 280 18.10 12.12 -3.93
C ALA A 280 18.77 11.85 -5.29
N VAL A 281 18.34 10.81 -6.01
CA VAL A 281 18.88 10.49 -7.34
C VAL A 281 18.55 11.57 -8.36
N ASN A 282 17.31 12.05 -8.39
CA ASN A 282 16.92 13.14 -9.30
C ASN A 282 17.71 14.43 -9.03
N THR A 283 17.91 14.78 -7.75
CA THR A 283 18.71 15.95 -7.37
C THR A 283 20.16 15.82 -7.83
N ALA A 284 20.76 14.63 -7.64
CA ALA A 284 22.13 14.37 -8.06
C ALA A 284 22.27 14.30 -9.60
N ALA A 285 21.24 13.82 -10.30
CA ALA A 285 21.20 13.82 -11.77
C ALA A 285 21.21 15.24 -12.35
N LEU A 286 20.48 16.18 -11.74
CA LEU A 286 20.48 17.58 -12.14
C LEU A 286 21.84 18.25 -11.90
N ALA A 287 22.54 17.88 -10.82
CA ALA A 287 23.84 18.47 -10.47
C ALA A 287 25.03 17.85 -11.22
N GLY A 288 24.98 16.55 -11.54
CA GLY A 288 26.13 15.78 -12.03
C GLY A 288 25.82 14.80 -13.17
N GLY A 289 24.66 14.93 -13.82
CA GLY A 289 24.23 14.03 -14.89
C GLY A 289 24.07 12.58 -14.44
N LEU A 290 24.21 11.65 -15.39
CA LEU A 290 24.05 10.21 -15.14
C LEU A 290 25.05 9.65 -14.12
N ILE A 291 26.26 10.22 -14.04
CA ILE A 291 27.28 9.81 -13.07
C ILE A 291 26.83 10.18 -11.65
N GLY A 292 26.36 11.41 -11.45
CA GLY A 292 25.79 11.85 -10.17
C GLY A 292 24.60 10.99 -9.75
N ALA A 293 23.72 10.65 -10.70
CA ALA A 293 22.56 9.80 -10.48
C ALA A 293 22.96 8.38 -10.00
N GLY A 294 23.95 7.77 -10.64
CA GLY A 294 24.45 6.44 -10.27
C GLY A 294 25.06 6.40 -8.86
N ILE A 295 25.86 7.41 -8.51
CA ILE A 295 26.47 7.53 -7.17
C ILE A 295 25.39 7.68 -6.10
N ALA A 296 24.40 8.56 -6.33
CA ALA A 296 23.29 8.76 -5.39
C ALA A 296 22.43 7.50 -5.22
N ALA A 297 22.20 6.75 -6.30
CA ALA A 297 21.44 5.50 -6.23
C ALA A 297 22.16 4.46 -5.37
N ALA A 298 23.48 4.31 -5.56
CA ALA A 298 24.30 3.42 -4.74
C ALA A 298 24.40 3.87 -3.27
N ALA A 299 24.46 5.17 -3.01
CA ALA A 299 24.57 5.72 -1.65
C ALA A 299 23.25 5.68 -0.85
N THR A 300 22.11 5.68 -1.54
CA THR A 300 20.78 5.74 -0.90
C THR A 300 20.04 4.40 -0.89
N SER A 301 20.38 3.48 -1.81
CA SER A 301 19.88 2.11 -1.77
C SER A 301 20.63 1.26 -0.74
N GLY A 302 20.00 0.15 -0.33
CA GLY A 302 20.70 -0.87 0.43
C GLY A 302 20.81 -0.61 1.93
N LYS A 303 20.12 0.41 2.47
CA LYS A 303 19.94 0.52 3.93
C LYS A 303 18.90 -0.51 4.38
N PRO A 304 19.01 -1.07 5.60
CA PRO A 304 17.94 -1.85 6.19
C PRO A 304 16.64 -1.04 6.21
N MET A 305 15.58 -1.63 5.67
CA MET A 305 14.22 -1.09 5.70
C MET A 305 13.28 -2.21 6.11
N HIS A 306 12.31 -1.88 6.95
CA HIS A 306 11.31 -2.83 7.35
C HIS A 306 10.20 -2.92 6.30
N PHE A 307 9.73 -4.14 6.04
CA PHE A 307 8.68 -4.45 5.09
C PHE A 307 7.63 -5.32 5.78
N LYS A 308 6.38 -5.22 5.35
CA LYS A 308 5.26 -6.04 5.80
C LYS A 308 4.66 -6.81 4.63
N VAL A 309 4.20 -8.02 4.91
CA VAL A 309 3.44 -8.84 3.96
C VAL A 309 1.96 -8.55 4.15
N ASN A 310 1.29 -8.11 3.09
CA ASN A 310 -0.17 -8.08 3.05
C ASN A 310 -0.67 -9.54 3.06
N MET A 311 -1.18 -10.00 4.19
CA MET A 311 -1.59 -11.40 4.35
C MET A 311 -2.82 -11.79 3.51
N ARG A 312 -3.50 -10.82 2.89
CA ARG A 312 -4.59 -11.08 1.94
C ARG A 312 -4.07 -11.35 0.54
N THR A 313 -3.10 -10.55 0.07
CA THR A 313 -2.64 -10.51 -1.34
C THR A 313 -1.24 -11.06 -1.58
N GLY A 314 -0.44 -11.20 -0.53
CA GLY A 314 0.97 -11.58 -0.61
C GLY A 314 1.90 -10.43 -1.01
N ARG A 315 1.35 -9.23 -1.25
CA ARG A 315 2.15 -8.06 -1.60
C ARG A 315 3.07 -7.68 -0.46
N ILE A 316 4.32 -7.39 -0.80
CA ILE A 316 5.30 -6.81 0.11
C ILE A 316 5.15 -5.29 0.07
N MET A 317 4.91 -4.70 1.23
CA MET A 317 4.77 -3.26 1.43
C MET A 317 5.93 -2.75 2.28
N ASN A 318 6.45 -1.57 1.96
CA ASN A 318 7.45 -0.92 2.81
C ASN A 318 6.73 -0.40 4.05
N ASP A 319 7.21 -0.77 5.24
CA ASP A 319 6.74 -0.20 6.50
C ASP A 319 7.44 1.14 6.72
N PHE A 320 7.24 2.07 5.78
CA PHE A 320 7.47 3.46 6.14
C PHE A 320 6.56 3.73 7.33
N PRO A 321 7.08 4.25 8.44
CA PRO A 321 6.20 4.75 9.48
C PRO A 321 5.31 5.78 8.81
N THR A 322 4.05 5.42 8.55
CA THR A 322 2.97 6.38 8.74
C THR A 322 3.29 7.02 10.10
N PRO A 323 3.43 8.36 10.20
CA PRO A 323 3.93 9.06 11.39
C PRO A 323 3.19 8.84 12.73
N SER A 324 2.50 7.71 12.94
CA SER A 324 1.65 7.40 14.10
C SER A 324 2.24 6.35 15.05
N ALA A 325 3.57 6.15 15.07
CA ALA A 325 4.19 5.28 16.10
C ALA A 325 4.29 5.97 17.49
N ALA A 326 3.98 7.26 17.59
CA ALA A 326 3.79 7.96 18.86
C ALA A 326 2.32 8.38 18.99
N GLY A 327 1.48 7.43 19.37
CA GLY A 327 0.03 7.60 19.47
C GLY A 327 -0.66 7.21 18.17
N ARG A 328 -1.50 6.17 18.23
CA ARG A 328 -2.39 5.75 17.13
C ARG A 328 -3.32 6.92 16.79
N VAL A 329 -2.92 7.75 15.84
CA VAL A 329 -3.88 8.51 15.05
C VAL A 329 -4.50 7.48 14.10
N PRO A 330 -5.82 7.27 14.09
CA PRO A 330 -6.48 6.27 13.24
C PRO A 330 -5.99 6.40 11.80
N SER A 331 -5.83 5.29 11.05
CA SER A 331 -5.40 5.25 9.63
C SER A 331 -6.23 6.13 8.68
N ASP A 332 -7.32 6.65 9.21
CA ASP A 332 -8.33 7.55 8.71
C ASP A 332 -7.91 9.02 8.75
N THR A 333 -6.81 9.33 9.45
CA THR A 333 -6.47 10.68 9.84
C THR A 333 -5.20 11.17 9.16
N THR A 334 -5.28 12.32 8.53
CA THR A 334 -4.11 13.11 8.13
C THR A 334 -3.90 14.25 9.14
N GLN A 335 -2.83 15.00 8.97
CA GLN A 335 -2.53 16.17 9.79
C GLN A 335 -2.52 17.41 8.92
N LEU A 336 -3.28 18.42 9.33
CA LEU A 336 -3.12 19.78 8.84
C LEU A 336 -2.09 20.47 9.73
N ILE A 337 -0.94 20.82 9.16
CA ILE A 337 0.15 21.48 9.87
C ILE A 337 0.22 22.93 9.40
N ILE A 338 -0.32 23.84 10.20
CA ILE A 338 -0.33 25.27 9.91
C ILE A 338 0.84 25.90 10.65
N TYR A 339 1.73 26.62 9.95
CA TYR A 339 2.93 27.18 10.58
C TYR A 339 3.27 28.59 10.10
N ARG A 340 3.99 29.34 10.93
CA ARG A 340 4.61 30.63 10.58
C ARG A 340 6.13 30.50 10.63
N ARG A 341 6.82 31.04 9.61
CA ARG A 341 8.28 30.97 9.54
C ARG A 341 8.95 31.74 10.66
N ALA A 342 10.14 31.26 10.98
CA ALA A 342 11.15 32.00 11.73
C ALA A 342 11.35 33.44 11.19
N GLY A 343 11.24 34.44 12.06
CA GLY A 343 11.40 35.85 11.67
C GLY A 343 10.14 36.48 11.06
N GLY A 344 9.03 35.74 10.99
CA GLY A 344 7.72 36.27 10.64
C GLY A 344 7.19 37.26 11.68
N ASP A 345 6.10 37.93 11.32
CA ASP A 345 5.39 38.83 12.23
C ASP A 345 4.94 38.09 13.52
N LYS A 346 5.03 38.79 14.65
CA LYS A 346 4.78 38.25 15.98
C LYS A 346 3.34 38.44 16.44
N THR A 347 2.56 39.25 15.73
CA THR A 347 1.13 39.47 16.02
C THR A 347 0.40 38.14 15.98
N PRO A 348 -0.25 37.70 17.08
CA PRO A 348 -0.99 36.44 17.09
C PRO A 348 -2.07 36.43 16.01
N VAL A 349 -2.19 35.32 15.28
CA VAL A 349 -3.31 35.05 14.37
C VAL A 349 -4.10 33.87 14.89
N THR A 350 -5.42 33.97 14.89
CA THR A 350 -6.30 32.84 15.25
C THR A 350 -6.51 31.99 14.01
N VAL A 351 -6.36 30.68 14.14
CA VAL A 351 -6.61 29.71 13.07
C VAL A 351 -7.96 29.05 13.35
N SER A 352 -8.83 29.02 12.35
CA SER A 352 -10.07 28.22 12.36
C SER A 352 -10.08 27.23 11.20
N ILE A 353 -10.79 26.13 11.38
CA ILE A 353 -11.04 25.15 10.32
C ILE A 353 -12.54 24.87 10.30
N ASN A 354 -13.19 25.07 9.15
CA ASN A 354 -14.64 24.98 8.98
C ASN A 354 -15.38 25.81 10.06
N ASP A 355 -14.97 27.08 10.18
CA ASP A 355 -15.49 28.06 11.13
C ASP A 355 -15.29 27.73 12.63
N GLN A 356 -14.60 26.63 12.95
CA GLN A 356 -14.26 26.25 14.32
C GLN A 356 -12.82 26.68 14.67
N PRO A 357 -12.61 27.49 15.72
CA PRO A 357 -11.25 27.88 16.12
C PRO A 357 -10.45 26.67 16.62
N VAL A 358 -9.26 26.47 16.07
CA VAL A 358 -8.38 25.33 16.40
C VAL A 358 -7.13 25.74 17.18
N GLY A 359 -6.80 27.04 17.21
CA GLY A 359 -5.67 27.55 17.98
C GLY A 359 -5.20 28.91 17.49
N SER A 360 -4.04 29.36 17.98
CA SER A 360 -3.42 30.62 17.55
C SER A 360 -1.94 30.45 17.25
N LEU A 361 -1.42 31.21 16.27
CA LEU A 361 -0.02 31.22 15.87
C LEU A 361 0.62 32.59 16.16
N SER A 362 1.67 32.62 16.97
CA SER A 362 2.46 33.82 17.25
C SER A 362 3.94 33.61 16.90
N GLY A 363 4.52 34.47 16.05
CA GLY A 363 5.93 34.40 15.69
C GLY A 363 6.31 33.05 15.02
N ALA A 364 7.39 32.42 15.48
CA ALA A 364 7.83 31.12 15.00
C ALA A 364 7.08 30.00 15.73
N ALA A 365 5.89 29.66 15.24
CA ALA A 365 5.00 28.67 15.84
C ALA A 365 4.35 27.79 14.75
N TYR A 366 3.82 26.64 15.18
CA TYR A 366 3.02 25.76 14.34
C TYR A 366 1.87 25.14 15.15
N LEU A 367 0.79 24.79 14.46
CA LEU A 367 -0.34 24.01 14.95
C LEU A 367 -0.41 22.71 14.16
N VAL A 368 -0.72 21.62 14.85
CA VAL A 368 -0.99 20.32 14.24
C VAL A 368 -2.44 19.97 14.54
N VAL A 369 -3.27 19.90 13.50
CA VAL A 369 -4.68 19.57 13.63
C VAL A 369 -4.92 18.20 12.99
N PRO A 370 -5.38 17.19 13.74
CA PRO A 370 -5.76 15.92 13.16
C PRO A 370 -7.01 16.10 12.29
N TRP A 371 -7.00 15.50 11.11
CA TRP A 371 -8.07 15.60 10.13
C TRP A 371 -8.55 14.21 9.73
N SER A 372 -9.73 13.81 10.19
CA SER A 372 -10.28 12.46 10.03
C SER A 372 -11.38 12.34 8.95
N THR A 373 -11.84 13.46 8.40
CA THR A 373 -12.98 13.49 7.48
C THR A 373 -12.52 13.20 6.05
N LYS A 374 -12.74 11.95 5.61
CA LYS A 374 -12.24 11.36 4.35
C LYS A 374 -12.75 11.99 3.04
N GLN A 375 -13.66 12.96 3.10
CA GLN A 375 -14.40 13.48 1.93
C GLN A 375 -14.76 14.97 2.00
N HIS A 376 -14.28 15.69 3.01
CA HIS A 376 -14.63 17.10 3.17
C HIS A 376 -13.41 17.96 2.92
N GLU A 377 -13.62 19.00 2.14
CA GLU A 377 -12.71 20.13 2.08
C GLU A 377 -12.51 20.69 3.49
N ALA A 378 -11.27 21.02 3.82
CA ALA A 378 -10.92 21.78 5.01
C ALA A 378 -10.83 23.25 4.61
N HIS A 379 -11.75 24.07 5.11
CA HIS A 379 -11.71 25.52 4.98
C HIS A 379 -10.89 26.08 6.12
N VAL A 380 -9.60 26.31 5.88
CA VAL A 380 -8.67 26.81 6.89
C VAL A 380 -8.61 28.32 6.80
N CYS A 381 -9.03 29.01 7.85
CA CYS A 381 -9.00 30.47 7.91
C CYS A 381 -8.02 30.97 8.97
N VAL A 382 -7.45 32.15 8.74
CA VAL A 382 -6.66 32.91 9.71
C VAL A 382 -7.28 34.29 9.91
N SER A 383 -7.46 34.70 11.16
CA SER A 383 -7.98 36.03 11.52
C SER A 383 -6.97 36.83 12.35
N GLY A 384 -6.80 38.09 11.93
CA GLY A 384 -5.84 39.06 12.49
C GLY A 384 -5.96 40.47 11.90
N GLY A 385 -7.14 40.80 11.35
CA GLY A 385 -7.45 42.09 10.71
C GLY A 385 -8.52 41.95 9.61
N ALA A 386 -8.29 41.04 8.66
CA ALA A 386 -9.27 40.57 7.67
C ALA A 386 -9.26 39.03 7.66
N ASP A 387 -10.40 38.41 7.38
CA ASP A 387 -10.51 36.95 7.34
C ASP A 387 -9.96 36.42 6.02
N TYR A 388 -8.95 35.55 6.11
CA TYR A 388 -8.37 34.91 4.95
C TYR A 388 -8.53 33.40 5.07
N CYS A 389 -9.14 32.79 4.05
CA CYS A 389 -9.41 31.37 4.03
C CYS A 389 -8.72 30.69 2.85
N LEU A 390 -8.29 29.45 3.08
CA LEU A 390 -7.75 28.56 2.07
C LEU A 390 -8.49 27.23 2.19
N THR A 391 -9.09 26.81 1.08
CA THR A 391 -9.70 25.49 0.97
C THR A 391 -8.63 24.48 0.56
N VAL A 392 -8.48 23.42 1.33
CA VAL A 392 -7.62 22.28 0.98
C VAL A 392 -8.41 20.98 1.07
N LEU A 393 -7.98 19.96 0.34
CA LEU A 393 -8.58 18.61 0.42
C LEU A 393 -7.53 17.66 1.00
N PRO A 394 -7.47 17.50 2.34
CA PRO A 394 -6.45 16.68 2.96
C PRO A 394 -6.66 15.21 2.58
N THR A 395 -5.56 14.54 2.20
CA THR A 395 -5.59 13.11 1.93
C THR A 395 -4.93 12.37 3.10
N ASN A 396 -5.41 11.15 3.40
CA ASN A 396 -4.85 10.29 4.46
C ASN A 396 -3.43 9.81 4.15
N ALA A 397 -2.84 10.21 3.02
CA ALA A 397 -1.57 9.71 2.55
C ALA A 397 -0.36 10.46 3.14
N ALA A 398 -0.52 11.73 3.53
CA ALA A 398 0.54 12.54 4.11
C ALA A 398 -0.02 13.82 4.77
N PRO A 399 0.69 14.43 5.73
CA PRO A 399 0.34 15.72 6.27
C PRO A 399 0.26 16.80 5.18
N VAL A 400 -0.67 17.74 5.34
CA VAL A 400 -0.78 18.94 4.52
C VAL A 400 -0.16 20.10 5.28
N TYR A 401 0.84 20.75 4.68
CA TYR A 401 1.53 21.87 5.29
C TYR A 401 0.99 23.19 4.73
N LEU A 402 0.52 24.05 5.62
CA LEU A 402 0.00 25.38 5.31
C LEU A 402 0.93 26.42 5.91
N GLU A 403 1.56 27.21 5.07
CA GLU A 403 2.36 28.34 5.51
C GLU A 403 1.48 29.58 5.64
N CYS A 404 1.46 30.15 6.84
CA CYS A 404 0.93 31.48 7.11
C CYS A 404 2.04 32.52 6.94
N SER A 405 2.09 33.15 5.76
CA SER A 405 3.03 34.22 5.46
C SER A 405 2.54 35.56 6.01
N ARG A 406 3.43 36.56 6.05
CA ARG A 406 3.06 37.95 6.38
C ARG A 406 1.93 38.42 5.46
N GLN A 407 1.13 39.39 5.90
CA GLN A 407 0.26 40.16 4.99
C GLN A 407 1.06 40.43 3.71
N PRO A 408 0.67 39.84 2.58
CA PRO A 408 1.44 40.01 1.38
C PRO A 408 1.49 41.50 1.06
N THR A 409 2.63 41.96 0.55
CA THR A 409 2.78 43.33 0.04
C THR A 409 1.71 43.68 -0.98
N ASP A 410 1.17 42.64 -1.64
CA ASP A 410 -0.04 42.70 -2.43
C ASP A 410 -1.24 42.22 -1.59
N PRO A 411 -2.20 43.10 -1.24
CA PRO A 411 -3.38 42.73 -0.47
C PRO A 411 -4.30 41.72 -1.18
N THR A 412 -4.04 41.40 -2.45
CA THR A 412 -4.80 40.40 -3.22
C THR A 412 -4.30 38.97 -3.06
N LEU A 413 -3.09 38.76 -2.50
CA LEU A 413 -2.57 37.42 -2.26
C LEU A 413 -3.07 36.86 -0.91
N PRO A 414 -3.43 35.57 -0.83
CA PRO A 414 -3.84 34.98 0.44
C PRO A 414 -2.61 34.79 1.35
N PRO A 415 -2.70 35.13 2.65
CA PRO A 415 -1.64 34.90 3.63
C PRO A 415 -1.45 33.42 3.99
N LEU A 416 -2.36 32.54 3.56
CA LEU A 416 -2.23 31.09 3.67
C LEU A 416 -1.87 30.49 2.31
N THR A 417 -0.82 29.68 2.27
CA THR A 417 -0.41 28.94 1.07
C THR A 417 -0.11 27.49 1.41
N THR A 418 -0.51 26.55 0.54
CA THR A 418 -0.03 25.17 0.62
C THR A 418 1.43 25.12 0.23
N VAL A 419 2.26 24.44 1.01
CA VAL A 419 3.65 24.15 0.64
C VAL A 419 3.88 22.66 0.47
N THR A 420 4.94 22.30 -0.24
CA THR A 420 5.34 20.88 -0.36
C THR A 420 5.75 20.32 1.00
N ASN A 421 5.52 19.02 1.21
CA ASN A 421 5.83 18.36 2.49
C ASN A 421 7.30 18.54 2.91
N LYS A 422 8.23 18.47 1.95
CA LYS A 422 9.66 18.68 2.21
C LYS A 422 9.95 20.08 2.76
N VAL A 423 9.33 21.12 2.19
CA VAL A 423 9.49 22.50 2.65
C VAL A 423 8.83 22.70 4.00
N GLY A 424 7.60 22.21 4.16
CA GLY A 424 6.87 22.28 5.42
C GLY A 424 7.59 21.59 6.57
N GLU A 425 8.04 20.35 6.37
CA GLU A 425 8.79 19.57 7.36
C GLU A 425 10.10 20.26 7.77
N PHE A 426 10.86 20.78 6.80
CA PHE A 426 12.08 21.52 7.07
C PHE A 426 11.83 22.75 7.96
N ASN A 427 10.80 23.53 7.63
CA ASN A 427 10.44 24.73 8.40
C ASN A 427 9.95 24.39 9.81
N VAL A 428 9.05 23.41 9.94
CA VAL A 428 8.48 22.97 11.22
C VAL A 428 9.56 22.40 12.13
N LYS A 429 10.50 21.61 11.59
CA LYS A 429 11.68 21.13 12.34
C LYS A 429 12.53 22.28 12.84
N GLY A 430 12.75 23.31 12.01
CA GLY A 430 13.47 24.52 12.40
C GLY A 430 12.78 25.28 13.54
N ILE A 431 11.44 25.36 13.53
CA ILE A 431 10.65 25.97 14.61
C ILE A 431 10.81 25.18 15.91
N ARG A 432 10.66 23.85 15.85
CA ARG A 432 10.78 22.97 17.03
C ARG A 432 12.13 23.10 17.73
N LEU A 433 13.23 23.10 16.96
CA LEU A 433 14.58 23.23 17.51
C LEU A 433 14.78 24.56 18.26
N ARG A 434 14.18 25.65 17.80
CA ARG A 434 14.26 26.95 18.48
C ARG A 434 13.45 26.96 19.77
N GLN A 435 12.23 26.44 19.73
CA GLN A 435 11.38 26.32 20.92
C GLN A 435 12.08 25.50 22.02
N GLU A 436 12.76 24.40 21.65
CA GLU A 436 13.58 23.61 22.58
C GLU A 436 14.76 24.40 23.15
N GLN A 437 15.45 25.21 22.32
CA GLN A 437 16.55 26.07 22.77
C GLN A 437 16.09 27.17 23.72
N ASP A 438 14.96 27.82 23.43
CA ASP A 438 14.38 28.87 24.26
C ASP A 438 13.92 28.31 25.61
N THR A 439 13.31 27.11 25.61
CA THR A 439 12.94 26.39 26.85
C THR A 439 14.18 26.09 27.70
N LYS A 440 15.28 25.63 27.09
CA LYS A 440 16.55 25.38 27.80
C LYS A 440 17.20 26.65 28.34
N LYS A 441 17.00 27.80 27.70
CA LYS A 441 17.48 29.10 28.19
C LYS A 441 16.66 29.61 29.35
N GLN A 442 15.34 29.41 29.34
CA GLN A 442 14.45 29.80 30.45
C GLN A 442 14.63 28.94 31.70
N ALA A 443 15.09 27.69 31.55
CA ALA A 443 15.38 26.79 32.66
C ALA A 443 16.74 27.06 33.34
N LYS A 444 17.55 27.96 32.80
CA LYS A 444 18.83 28.41 33.37
C LYS A 444 18.66 29.80 33.96
#